data_AF-A0A8K0UCK1-F1
#
_entry.id   AF-A0A8K0UCK1-F1
#
_cell.length_a   1.000
_cell.length_b   1.000
_cell.length_c   1.000
_cell.angle_alpha   90.00
_cell.angle_beta   90.00
_cell.angle_gamma   90.00
#
_symmetry.space_group_name_H-M   'P 1'
#
loop_
_entity.id
_entity.type
_entity.pdbx_description
1 polymer ?
#
loop_
_entity_poly.entity_id
_entity_poly.type
_entity_poly.pdbx_seq_one_letter_code
_entity_poly.pdbx_strand_id
1 'polypeptide(L)'
;GDLLYIWRYDRQGAIQCSALNLVEDLPRFLVLLFAMQRFQDCHWGLNPNIDPKFKPCSRSPTMTFHDQQGKETDIELELSSDERRTHFGLNGRATNVFPATSETLSSEGPLIAKVFWAEESRKSEPDILQKVYEIAGNNNVKGRDDVEGHVPAMVCYQKYLHTSTALIRKRLGLNVNGSRVLYVIVFRKLESITALTGDDFLRAWWDTVRCHFVLWTNGVRHRDVSPSNLMYRIVDGMIVGVLNDFDLASLGDGVTGTERTGTVPFMALDLLSDEALRGEVKHLYEHDAESFIWVLTWISLRYGDGQPMKNKALDKWLIVDAVTCREKKSDFLRQSGGLLDNKNYPPGKGHEYHLEIAQAYLMSIQLIHAASLEAPRQSRVAKHTGLKKSMEPEKPETVFKKFFIDPIDNKVWESVFVGQCWAKAM
;
A
#
# COMPACT_ATOMS: atom_id res chain seq x y z
N GLY A 1 -29.16 -35.71 -1.60
CA GLY A 1 -29.54 -35.50 -0.20
C GLY A 1 -30.50 -34.35 -0.16
N ASP A 2 -31.54 -34.42 0.66
CA ASP A 2 -32.68 -33.50 0.62
C ASP A 2 -32.42 -32.17 1.34
N LEU A 3 -31.19 -31.96 1.83
CA LEU A 3 -30.77 -30.75 2.51
C LEU A 3 -30.08 -29.78 1.54
N LEU A 4 -30.61 -28.56 1.47
CA LEU A 4 -30.06 -27.42 0.75
C LEU A 4 -29.39 -26.45 1.72
N TYR A 5 -28.22 -25.95 1.34
CA TYR A 5 -27.55 -24.84 2.01
C TYR A 5 -27.35 -23.70 1.03
N ILE A 6 -27.71 -22.50 1.45
CA ILE A 6 -27.53 -21.28 0.65
C ILE A 6 -26.32 -20.55 1.18
N TRP A 7 -25.42 -20.25 0.27
CA TRP A 7 -24.23 -19.46 0.54
C TRP A 7 -24.35 -18.11 -0.15
N ARG A 8 -24.06 -17.05 0.60
CA ARG A 8 -23.85 -15.71 0.07
C ARG A 8 -22.36 -15.39 0.22
N TYR A 9 -21.72 -15.04 -0.88
CA TYR A 9 -20.34 -14.57 -0.88
C TYR A 9 -20.33 -13.06 -1.12
N ASP A 10 -19.56 -12.34 -0.32
CA ASP A 10 -19.23 -10.95 -0.58
C ASP A 10 -17.78 -10.66 -0.17
N ARG A 11 -17.39 -9.38 -0.24
CA ARG A 11 -16.01 -8.93 0.00
C ARG A 11 -15.59 -8.98 1.47
N GLN A 12 -16.48 -9.33 2.39
CA GLN A 12 -16.14 -9.59 3.80
C GLN A 12 -16.07 -11.11 4.09
N GLY A 13 -16.58 -11.96 3.18
CA GLY A 13 -16.51 -13.40 3.28
C GLY A 13 -17.83 -14.08 2.94
N ALA A 14 -17.97 -15.33 3.40
CA ALA A 14 -19.17 -16.13 3.15
C ALA A 14 -20.14 -16.07 4.34
N ILE A 15 -21.44 -16.06 4.06
CA ILE A 15 -22.52 -16.29 5.02
C ILE A 15 -23.28 -17.51 4.54
N GLN A 16 -23.58 -18.43 5.45
CA GLN A 16 -24.34 -19.64 5.16
C GLN A 16 -25.64 -19.63 5.98
N CYS A 17 -26.75 -20.07 5.37
CA CYS A 17 -27.94 -20.38 6.13
C CYS A 17 -27.85 -21.77 6.81
N SER A 18 -28.70 -22.02 7.80
CA SER A 18 -28.94 -23.38 8.28
C SER A 18 -29.48 -24.28 7.15
N ALA A 19 -29.31 -25.59 7.28
CA ALA A 19 -29.84 -26.55 6.33
C ALA A 19 -31.36 -26.37 6.13
N LEU A 20 -31.82 -26.44 4.88
CA LEU A 20 -33.23 -26.44 4.49
C LEU A 20 -33.57 -27.80 3.88
N ASN A 21 -34.55 -28.51 4.44
CA ASN A 21 -35.03 -29.76 3.84
C ASN A 21 -36.03 -29.45 2.71
N LEU A 22 -35.72 -29.86 1.48
CA LEU A 22 -36.52 -29.59 0.29
C LEU A 22 -37.89 -30.28 0.31
N VAL A 23 -38.00 -31.42 0.99
CA VAL A 23 -39.22 -32.23 1.07
C VAL A 23 -40.03 -31.86 2.31
N GLU A 24 -39.38 -31.80 3.47
CA GLU A 24 -40.06 -31.51 4.74
C GLU A 24 -40.41 -30.02 4.91
N ASP A 25 -39.64 -29.10 4.31
CA ASP A 25 -39.85 -27.64 4.39
C ASP A 25 -40.13 -27.04 3.00
N LEU A 26 -40.93 -27.76 2.19
CA LEU A 26 -41.30 -27.36 0.84
C LEU A 26 -41.89 -25.93 0.76
N PRO A 27 -42.77 -25.48 1.67
CA PRO A 27 -43.30 -24.11 1.62
C PRO A 27 -42.20 -23.04 1.71
N ARG A 28 -41.22 -23.21 2.61
CA ARG A 28 -40.11 -22.26 2.75
C ARG A 28 -39.16 -22.31 1.56
N PHE A 29 -38.93 -23.49 0.98
CA PHE A 29 -38.18 -23.62 -0.27
C PHE A 29 -38.84 -22.89 -1.44
N LEU A 30 -40.17 -23.01 -1.59
CA LEU A 30 -40.91 -22.27 -2.63
C LEU A 30 -40.83 -20.76 -2.41
N VAL A 31 -40.98 -20.28 -1.17
CA VAL A 31 -40.82 -18.86 -0.83
C VAL A 31 -39.43 -18.35 -1.17
N LEU A 32 -38.38 -19.14 -0.91
CA LEU A 32 -37.01 -18.80 -1.29
C LEU A 32 -36.88 -18.63 -2.81
N LEU A 33 -37.36 -19.58 -3.60
CA LEU A 33 -37.31 -19.50 -5.06
C LEU A 33 -38.07 -18.26 -5.57
N PHE A 34 -39.25 -18.00 -5.01
CA PHE A 34 -40.04 -16.81 -5.33
C PHE A 34 -39.34 -15.50 -4.93
N ALA A 35 -38.56 -15.49 -3.85
CA ALA A 35 -37.76 -14.34 -3.46
C ALA A 35 -36.59 -14.12 -4.43
N MET A 36 -35.84 -15.18 -4.77
CA MET A 36 -34.73 -15.13 -5.72
C MET A 36 -35.21 -14.68 -7.12
N GLN A 37 -36.38 -15.15 -7.57
CA GLN A 37 -36.98 -14.71 -8.83
C GLN A 37 -37.25 -13.19 -8.87
N ARG A 38 -37.52 -12.56 -7.72
CA ARG A 38 -37.79 -11.12 -7.62
C ARG A 38 -36.54 -10.26 -7.45
N PHE A 39 -35.37 -10.88 -7.30
CA PHE A 39 -34.13 -10.13 -7.21
C PHE A 39 -33.84 -9.44 -8.54
N GLN A 40 -33.87 -8.13 -8.51
CA GLN A 40 -33.24 -7.30 -9.55
C GLN A 40 -31.72 -7.56 -9.56
N ASP A 41 -31.08 -7.23 -10.67
CA ASP A 41 -29.64 -7.45 -10.87
C ASP A 41 -28.75 -6.84 -9.78
N CYS A 42 -29.14 -5.70 -9.20
CA CYS A 42 -28.41 -5.10 -8.07
C CYS A 42 -28.44 -5.96 -6.81
N HIS A 43 -29.50 -6.73 -6.60
CA HIS A 43 -29.59 -7.69 -5.50
C HIS A 43 -28.71 -8.93 -5.75
N TRP A 44 -28.38 -9.21 -7.01
CA TRP A 44 -27.38 -10.22 -7.41
C TRP A 44 -25.94 -9.70 -7.33
N GLY A 45 -25.75 -8.44 -6.93
CA GLY A 45 -24.43 -7.83 -6.74
C GLY A 45 -23.90 -7.07 -7.95
N LEU A 46 -24.70 -6.89 -9.00
CA LEU A 46 -24.33 -6.06 -10.14
C LEU A 46 -24.57 -4.57 -9.84
N ASN A 47 -23.57 -3.73 -10.03
CA ASN A 47 -23.66 -2.28 -9.89
C ASN A 47 -24.03 -1.64 -11.24
N PRO A 48 -25.21 -1.00 -11.37
CA PRO A 48 -25.63 -0.37 -12.62
C PRO A 48 -24.69 0.72 -13.15
N ASN A 49 -23.84 1.30 -12.30
CA ASN A 49 -22.91 2.35 -12.68
C ASN A 49 -21.59 1.82 -13.24
N ILE A 50 -21.26 0.54 -12.99
CA ILE A 50 -19.95 -0.04 -13.30
C ILE A 50 -20.08 -1.28 -14.19
N ASP A 51 -21.10 -2.11 -13.98
CA ASP A 51 -21.22 -3.38 -14.69
C ASP A 51 -21.64 -3.18 -16.15
N PRO A 52 -20.87 -3.70 -17.12
CA PRO A 52 -21.16 -3.54 -18.56
C PRO A 52 -22.56 -3.97 -18.97
N LYS A 53 -23.18 -4.90 -18.24
CA LYS A 53 -24.54 -5.40 -18.50
C LYS A 53 -25.59 -4.27 -18.55
N PHE A 54 -25.39 -3.19 -17.79
CA PHE A 54 -26.32 -2.05 -17.74
C PHE A 54 -26.02 -0.97 -18.77
N LYS A 55 -24.92 -1.10 -19.52
CA LYS A 55 -24.51 -0.16 -20.58
C LYS A 55 -24.24 -0.90 -21.90
N PRO A 56 -25.30 -1.43 -22.55
CA PRO A 56 -25.16 -2.25 -23.75
C PRO A 56 -24.53 -1.54 -24.96
N CYS A 57 -24.47 -0.20 -24.96
CA CYS A 57 -23.96 0.60 -26.08
C CYS A 57 -22.51 1.10 -25.92
N SER A 58 -21.90 0.97 -24.73
CA SER A 58 -20.50 1.37 -24.52
C SER A 58 -19.74 0.22 -23.83
N ARG A 59 -18.60 -0.20 -24.39
CA ARG A 59 -17.69 -1.15 -23.70
C ARG A 59 -17.11 -0.57 -22.42
N SER A 60 -17.26 0.75 -22.25
CA SER A 60 -16.71 1.57 -21.18
C SER A 60 -17.86 2.32 -20.48
N PRO A 61 -18.10 2.10 -19.17
CA PRO A 61 -19.12 2.83 -18.46
C PRO A 61 -18.66 4.24 -18.14
N THR A 62 -19.47 5.23 -18.53
CA THR A 62 -19.33 6.61 -18.08
C THR A 62 -19.99 6.82 -16.72
N MET A 63 -19.29 7.48 -15.81
CA MET A 63 -19.73 7.82 -14.47
C MET A 63 -19.63 9.34 -14.31
N THR A 64 -20.66 9.96 -13.77
CA THR A 64 -20.62 11.38 -13.42
C THR A 64 -20.29 11.51 -11.95
N PHE A 65 -19.22 12.24 -11.66
CA PHE A 65 -18.82 12.58 -10.30
C PHE A 65 -19.21 14.03 -10.03
N HIS A 66 -19.70 14.29 -8.82
CA HIS A 66 -19.98 15.64 -8.35
C HIS A 66 -18.95 16.00 -7.30
N ASP A 67 -18.27 17.13 -7.48
CA ASP A 67 -17.41 17.67 -6.42
C ASP A 67 -18.23 18.35 -5.30
N GLN A 68 -17.56 18.83 -4.27
CA GLN A 68 -18.21 19.51 -3.14
C GLN A 68 -18.91 20.82 -3.51
N GLN A 69 -18.62 21.37 -4.70
CA GLN A 69 -19.19 22.60 -5.24
C GLN A 69 -20.31 22.30 -6.27
N GLY A 70 -20.59 21.02 -6.52
CA GLY A 70 -21.61 20.55 -7.46
C GLY A 70 -21.15 20.53 -8.92
N LYS A 71 -19.87 20.78 -9.21
CA LYS A 71 -19.32 20.64 -10.56
C LYS A 71 -19.35 19.17 -10.96
N GLU A 72 -19.91 18.91 -12.13
CA GLU A 72 -19.93 17.60 -12.74
C GLU A 72 -18.63 17.34 -13.50
N THR A 73 -18.03 16.19 -13.23
CA THR A 73 -16.91 15.63 -13.99
C THR A 73 -17.33 14.30 -14.55
N ASP A 74 -17.29 14.18 -15.88
CA ASP A 74 -17.54 12.94 -16.59
C ASP A 74 -16.26 12.08 -16.58
N ILE A 75 -16.42 10.80 -16.24
CA ILE A 75 -15.32 9.83 -16.21
C ILE A 75 -15.77 8.55 -16.90
N GLU A 76 -15.12 8.18 -17.99
CA GLU A 76 -15.35 6.92 -18.69
C GLU A 76 -14.27 5.90 -18.32
N LEU A 77 -14.69 4.71 -17.87
CA LEU A 77 -13.79 3.63 -17.47
C LEU A 77 -13.49 2.68 -18.64
N GLU A 78 -12.24 2.50 -19.00
CA GLU A 78 -11.86 1.55 -20.06
C GLU A 78 -11.76 0.11 -19.54
N LEU A 79 -12.91 -0.53 -19.29
CA LEU A 79 -12.96 -1.86 -18.65
C LEU A 79 -12.30 -2.98 -19.45
N SER A 80 -12.22 -2.83 -20.77
CA SER A 80 -11.63 -3.80 -21.70
C SER A 80 -10.14 -3.56 -21.98
N SER A 81 -9.52 -2.56 -21.36
CA SER A 81 -8.11 -2.26 -21.61
C SER A 81 -7.19 -3.34 -21.06
N ASP A 82 -6.15 -3.70 -21.83
CA ASP A 82 -5.08 -4.61 -21.39
C ASP A 82 -4.15 -3.95 -20.34
N GLU A 83 -4.20 -2.63 -20.18
CA GLU A 83 -3.49 -1.91 -19.12
C GLU A 83 -4.15 -2.07 -17.74
N ARG A 84 -5.31 -2.73 -17.67
CA ARG A 84 -6.02 -3.00 -16.42
C ARG A 84 -5.16 -3.81 -15.46
N ARG A 85 -5.05 -3.35 -14.22
CA ARG A 85 -4.45 -4.09 -13.11
C ARG A 85 -5.56 -4.66 -12.23
N THR A 86 -5.56 -5.98 -12.04
CA THR A 86 -6.55 -6.68 -11.20
C THR A 86 -5.86 -7.49 -10.12
N HIS A 87 -6.21 -7.24 -8.86
CA HIS A 87 -5.83 -8.11 -7.75
C HIS A 87 -6.91 -9.17 -7.51
N PHE A 88 -6.57 -10.43 -7.78
CA PHE A 88 -7.47 -11.56 -7.60
C PHE A 88 -7.54 -11.94 -6.11
N GLY A 89 -8.72 -11.76 -5.52
CA GLY A 89 -9.04 -12.21 -4.16
C GLY A 89 -10.55 -12.35 -4.01
N LEU A 90 -11.00 -13.45 -3.41
CA LEU A 90 -12.42 -13.67 -3.13
C LEU A 90 -12.90 -12.73 -2.01
N ASN A 91 -12.11 -12.63 -0.94
CA ASN A 91 -12.32 -11.76 0.21
C ASN A 91 -11.32 -10.57 0.16
N GLY A 92 -11.68 -9.43 0.76
CA GLY A 92 -10.81 -8.27 0.86
C GLY A 92 -11.11 -7.17 -0.15
N ARG A 93 -10.09 -6.39 -0.49
CA ARG A 93 -10.22 -5.14 -1.28
C ARG A 93 -10.58 -5.37 -2.75
N ALA A 94 -10.08 -6.45 -3.34
CA ALA A 94 -10.24 -6.76 -4.77
C ALA A 94 -10.03 -5.55 -5.68
N THR A 95 -8.92 -4.85 -5.45
CA THR A 95 -8.58 -3.61 -6.14
C THR A 95 -8.39 -3.86 -7.63
N ASN A 96 -9.09 -3.06 -8.43
CA ASN A 96 -8.92 -2.97 -9.87
C ASN A 96 -8.54 -1.54 -10.23
N VAL A 97 -7.57 -1.38 -11.12
CA VAL A 97 -7.20 -0.08 -11.68
C VAL A 97 -7.39 -0.13 -13.18
N PHE A 98 -8.16 0.81 -13.70
CA PHE A 98 -8.49 0.94 -15.11
C PHE A 98 -7.94 2.27 -15.64
N PRO A 99 -7.51 2.35 -16.90
CA PRO A 99 -7.44 3.63 -17.60
C PRO A 99 -8.80 4.30 -17.58
N ALA A 100 -8.79 5.62 -17.50
CA ALA A 100 -9.99 6.44 -17.54
C ALA A 100 -9.80 7.64 -18.45
N THR A 101 -10.89 8.10 -19.03
CA THR A 101 -10.95 9.32 -19.86
C THR A 101 -12.03 10.25 -19.35
N SER A 102 -11.93 11.52 -19.75
CA SER A 102 -12.88 12.57 -19.38
C SER A 102 -12.85 13.62 -20.48
N GLU A 103 -14.02 14.01 -20.99
CA GLU A 103 -14.13 15.11 -21.94
C GLU A 103 -13.71 16.42 -21.27
N THR A 104 -14.18 16.65 -20.03
CA THR A 104 -13.92 17.87 -19.25
C THR A 104 -12.47 18.01 -18.81
N LEU A 105 -11.73 16.91 -18.61
CA LEU A 105 -10.34 16.92 -18.11
C LEU A 105 -9.31 16.43 -19.14
N SER A 106 -9.72 16.26 -20.40
CA SER A 106 -8.89 15.73 -21.49
C SER A 106 -7.57 16.49 -21.69
N SER A 107 -7.58 17.81 -21.47
CA SER A 107 -6.39 18.67 -21.60
C SER A 107 -5.41 18.59 -20.43
N GLU A 108 -5.81 18.02 -19.31
CA GLU A 108 -5.01 17.97 -18.07
C GLU A 108 -4.24 16.64 -17.91
N GLY A 109 -4.22 15.80 -18.93
CA GLY A 109 -3.43 14.57 -19.00
C GLY A 109 -4.20 13.30 -18.59
N PRO A 110 -3.55 12.13 -18.72
CA PRO A 110 -4.17 10.81 -18.57
C PRO A 110 -4.70 10.55 -17.16
N LEU A 111 -5.79 9.79 -17.07
CA LEU A 111 -6.44 9.41 -15.83
C LEU A 111 -6.43 7.88 -15.62
N ILE A 112 -6.51 7.50 -14.37
CA ILE A 112 -6.80 6.12 -13.95
C ILE A 112 -7.91 6.13 -12.90
N ALA A 113 -8.70 5.06 -12.88
CA ALA A 113 -9.73 4.84 -11.89
C ALA A 113 -9.45 3.58 -11.09
N LYS A 114 -9.35 3.74 -9.77
CA LYS A 114 -9.17 2.69 -8.78
C LYS A 114 -10.54 2.30 -8.21
N VAL A 115 -10.97 1.07 -8.51
CA VAL A 115 -12.24 0.47 -8.06
C VAL A 115 -11.94 -0.63 -7.03
N PHE A 116 -12.40 -0.48 -5.79
CA PHE A 116 -12.04 -1.39 -4.71
C PHE A 116 -13.01 -1.34 -3.53
N TRP A 117 -12.90 -2.32 -2.64
CA TRP A 117 -13.72 -2.48 -1.44
C TRP A 117 -12.94 -2.10 -0.17
N ALA A 118 -13.06 -0.84 0.24
CA ALA A 118 -12.42 -0.33 1.44
C ALA A 118 -13.11 -0.88 2.70
N GLU A 119 -12.33 -1.08 3.76
CA GLU A 119 -12.88 -1.46 5.07
C GLU A 119 -13.54 -0.26 5.75
N GLU A 120 -14.76 -0.44 6.25
CA GLU A 120 -15.58 0.65 6.78
C GLU A 120 -15.10 1.19 8.14
N SER A 121 -14.41 0.36 8.92
CA SER A 121 -13.83 0.74 10.22
C SER A 121 -12.60 1.63 10.06
N ARG A 122 -11.95 1.60 8.89
CA ARG A 122 -10.74 2.36 8.61
C ARG A 122 -11.09 3.75 8.08
N LYS A 123 -10.20 4.70 8.33
CA LYS A 123 -10.21 5.98 7.62
C LYS A 123 -9.96 5.68 6.13
N SER A 124 -10.79 6.21 5.24
CA SER A 124 -10.68 5.91 3.81
C SER A 124 -9.54 6.66 3.15
N GLU A 125 -8.98 6.11 2.06
CA GLU A 125 -7.92 6.75 1.27
C GLU A 125 -8.25 8.20 0.88
N PRO A 126 -9.45 8.55 0.39
CA PRO A 126 -9.79 9.95 0.12
C PRO A 126 -9.70 10.88 1.34
N ASP A 127 -10.06 10.39 2.52
CA ASP A 127 -9.98 11.19 3.74
C ASP A 127 -8.53 11.34 4.21
N ILE A 128 -7.71 10.30 4.05
CA ILE A 128 -6.26 10.38 4.34
C ILE A 128 -5.60 11.36 3.38
N LEU A 129 -5.92 11.27 2.09
CA LEU A 129 -5.39 12.17 1.06
C LEU A 129 -5.80 13.62 1.31
N GLN A 130 -7.02 13.86 1.80
CA GLN A 130 -7.41 15.21 2.23
C GLN A 130 -6.45 15.74 3.32
N LYS A 131 -6.07 14.92 4.30
CA LYS A 131 -5.10 15.31 5.33
C LYS A 131 -3.70 15.53 4.74
N VAL A 132 -3.29 14.71 3.78
CA VAL A 132 -2.03 14.86 3.04
C VAL A 132 -2.00 16.20 2.29
N TYR A 133 -3.09 16.59 1.62
CA TYR A 133 -3.18 17.86 0.91
C TYR A 133 -3.20 19.06 1.86
N GLU A 134 -3.80 18.95 3.05
CA GLU A 134 -3.68 19.96 4.10
C GLU A 134 -2.22 20.16 4.54
N ILE A 135 -1.45 19.07 4.66
CA ILE A 135 -0.02 19.14 5.01
C ILE A 135 0.77 19.83 3.89
N ALA A 136 0.55 19.44 2.64
CA ALA A 136 1.19 20.05 1.48
C ALA A 136 0.86 21.55 1.33
N GLY A 137 -0.38 21.95 1.58
CA GLY A 137 -0.84 23.34 1.45
C GLY A 137 -0.49 24.25 2.63
N ASN A 138 -0.04 23.71 3.77
CA ASN A 138 0.19 24.49 4.98
C ASN A 138 1.62 25.06 5.05
N ASN A 139 1.74 26.39 4.91
CA ASN A 139 3.02 27.11 4.97
C ASN A 139 3.77 26.98 6.30
N ASN A 140 3.11 26.53 7.38
CA ASN A 140 3.75 26.29 8.68
C ASN A 140 4.36 24.89 8.79
N VAL A 141 4.09 23.99 7.84
CA VAL A 141 4.70 22.66 7.81
C VAL A 141 6.09 22.77 7.20
N LYS A 142 7.10 22.40 7.99
CA LYS A 142 8.48 22.30 7.51
C LYS A 142 8.61 21.13 6.53
N GLY A 143 9.28 21.37 5.40
CA GLY A 143 9.39 20.36 4.33
C GLY A 143 8.11 20.14 3.53
N ARG A 144 7.11 21.03 3.59
CA ARG A 144 5.86 20.87 2.81
C ARG A 144 6.10 20.64 1.30
N ASP A 145 7.17 21.22 0.75
CA ASP A 145 7.53 21.09 -0.66
C ASP A 145 8.01 19.66 -1.00
N ASP A 146 8.40 18.86 0.00
CA ASP A 146 8.68 17.43 -0.16
C ASP A 146 7.38 16.59 -0.22
N VAL A 147 6.21 17.19 0.07
CA VAL A 147 4.89 16.55 -0.04
C VAL A 147 4.13 17.08 -1.26
N GLU A 148 4.18 18.39 -1.49
CA GLU A 148 3.54 19.04 -2.64
C GLU A 148 4.11 18.46 -3.95
N GLY A 149 3.23 17.92 -4.80
CA GLY A 149 3.63 17.26 -6.06
C GLY A 149 4.16 15.83 -5.91
N HIS A 150 4.52 15.40 -4.70
CA HIS A 150 5.10 14.08 -4.39
C HIS A 150 4.08 13.04 -3.87
N VAL A 151 2.79 13.33 -4.02
CA VAL A 151 1.66 12.46 -3.66
C VAL A 151 0.67 12.34 -4.83
N PRO A 152 -0.25 11.35 -4.84
CA PRO A 152 -1.16 11.13 -5.96
C PRO A 152 -2.10 12.31 -6.08
N ALA A 153 -2.38 12.74 -7.33
CA ALA A 153 -3.36 13.78 -7.58
C ALA A 153 -4.74 13.14 -7.73
N MET A 154 -5.52 13.13 -6.66
CA MET A 154 -6.91 12.67 -6.65
C MET A 154 -7.79 13.72 -7.31
N VAL A 155 -8.50 13.32 -8.35
CA VAL A 155 -9.40 14.18 -9.13
C VAL A 155 -10.79 14.18 -8.50
N CYS A 156 -11.35 12.99 -8.26
CA CYS A 156 -12.65 12.81 -7.65
C CYS A 156 -12.79 11.39 -7.09
N TYR A 157 -13.80 11.17 -6.25
CA TYR A 157 -14.13 9.84 -5.77
C TYR A 157 -15.62 9.69 -5.48
N GLN A 158 -16.11 8.45 -5.47
CA GLN A 158 -17.48 8.10 -5.11
C GLN A 158 -17.49 6.88 -4.19
N LYS A 159 -18.25 6.99 -3.10
CA LYS A 159 -18.56 5.89 -2.18
C LYS A 159 -19.96 5.36 -2.45
N TYR A 160 -20.10 4.04 -2.57
CA TYR A 160 -21.40 3.39 -2.84
C TYR A 160 -21.97 2.72 -1.58
N LEU A 161 -22.63 3.51 -0.72
CA LEU A 161 -23.12 3.02 0.58
C LEU A 161 -24.04 1.79 0.50
N HIS A 162 -24.84 1.67 -0.56
CA HIS A 162 -25.74 0.56 -0.77
C HIS A 162 -25.04 -0.79 -1.03
N THR A 163 -23.73 -0.76 -1.34
CA THR A 163 -22.96 -1.99 -1.54
C THR A 163 -22.36 -2.53 -0.24
N SER A 164 -22.45 -1.79 0.88
CA SER A 164 -21.86 -2.18 2.17
C SER A 164 -22.18 -3.63 2.55
N THR A 165 -21.14 -4.41 2.84
CA THR A 165 -21.28 -5.81 3.29
C THR A 165 -21.88 -5.90 4.70
N ALA A 166 -21.95 -4.79 5.44
CA ALA A 166 -22.58 -4.72 6.75
C ALA A 166 -24.11 -4.82 6.65
N LEU A 167 -24.72 -4.42 5.52
CA LEU A 167 -26.17 -4.28 5.40
C LEU A 167 -26.92 -5.59 5.69
N ILE A 168 -26.48 -6.70 5.09
CA ILE A 168 -27.10 -8.01 5.35
C ILE A 168 -26.70 -8.53 6.72
N ARG A 169 -25.44 -8.40 7.13
CA ARG A 169 -24.96 -8.89 8.43
C ARG A 169 -25.70 -8.24 9.59
N LYS A 170 -25.93 -6.92 9.56
CA LYS A 170 -26.75 -6.20 10.55
C LYS A 170 -28.17 -6.75 10.61
N ARG A 171 -28.81 -6.96 9.46
CA ARG A 171 -30.18 -7.52 9.39
C ARG A 171 -30.27 -8.95 9.94
N LEU A 172 -29.19 -9.72 9.83
CA LEU A 172 -29.09 -11.08 10.35
C LEU A 172 -28.54 -11.17 11.79
N GLY A 173 -28.22 -10.04 12.43
CA GLY A 173 -27.59 -10.03 13.76
C GLY A 173 -26.18 -10.62 13.80
N LEU A 174 -25.46 -10.63 12.67
CA LEU A 174 -24.10 -11.16 12.54
C LEU A 174 -23.04 -10.09 12.84
N ASN A 175 -21.82 -10.55 13.16
CA ASN A 175 -20.66 -9.68 13.36
C ASN A 175 -20.35 -8.87 12.08
N VAL A 176 -20.18 -7.55 12.21
CA VAL A 176 -19.90 -6.60 11.12
C VAL A 176 -18.44 -6.15 11.08
N ASN A 177 -17.59 -6.64 11.96
CA ASN A 177 -16.16 -6.32 11.93
C ASN A 177 -15.53 -6.77 10.61
N GLY A 178 -14.75 -5.89 10.02
CA GLY A 178 -14.19 -6.08 8.67
C GLY A 178 -15.20 -5.86 7.54
N SER A 179 -16.35 -5.21 7.80
CA SER A 179 -17.27 -4.80 6.74
C SER A 179 -16.60 -3.86 5.74
N ARG A 180 -17.02 -4.00 4.48
CA ARG A 180 -16.43 -3.28 3.35
C ARG A 180 -17.49 -2.62 2.50
N VAL A 181 -17.10 -1.52 1.87
CA VAL A 181 -17.94 -0.74 0.96
C VAL A 181 -17.16 -0.38 -0.29
N LEU A 182 -17.86 -0.32 -1.42
CA LEU A 182 -17.24 -0.05 -2.72
C LEU A 182 -16.89 1.43 -2.85
N TYR A 183 -15.67 1.69 -3.30
CA TYR A 183 -15.16 2.99 -3.70
C TYR A 183 -14.72 2.95 -5.16
N VAL A 184 -14.90 4.09 -5.83
CA VAL A 184 -14.23 4.44 -7.08
C VAL A 184 -13.48 5.74 -6.85
N ILE A 185 -12.17 5.75 -7.04
CA ILE A 185 -11.32 6.94 -6.91
C ILE A 185 -10.61 7.17 -8.24
N VAL A 186 -10.62 8.41 -8.73
CA VAL A 186 -9.96 8.80 -9.97
C VAL A 186 -8.69 9.59 -9.64
N PHE A 187 -7.59 9.20 -10.25
CA PHE A 187 -6.29 9.84 -10.10
C PHE A 187 -5.71 10.23 -11.46
N ARG A 188 -4.80 11.21 -11.48
CA ARG A 188 -3.88 11.39 -12.60
C ARG A 188 -2.98 10.16 -12.74
N LYS A 189 -2.76 9.68 -13.97
CA LYS A 189 -1.91 8.51 -14.24
C LYS A 189 -0.47 8.80 -13.80
N LEU A 190 0.14 7.80 -13.17
CA LEU A 190 1.53 7.78 -12.76
C LEU A 190 2.23 6.59 -13.39
N GLU A 191 3.54 6.67 -13.50
CA GLU A 191 4.37 5.59 -14.03
C GLU A 191 5.12 4.89 -12.88
N SER A 192 5.38 3.58 -13.03
CA SER A 192 6.05 2.79 -12.00
C SER A 192 7.51 3.22 -11.83
N ILE A 193 7.99 3.40 -10.59
CA ILE A 193 9.39 3.75 -10.33
C ILE A 193 10.37 2.72 -10.92
N THR A 194 9.93 1.47 -11.07
CA THR A 194 10.72 0.36 -11.61
C THR A 194 11.07 0.52 -13.09
N ALA A 195 10.45 1.47 -13.80
CA ALA A 195 10.80 1.81 -15.17
C ALA A 195 12.04 2.70 -15.27
N LEU A 196 12.45 3.34 -14.16
CA LEU A 196 13.59 4.24 -14.11
C LEU A 196 14.89 3.50 -13.82
N THR A 197 16.01 4.06 -14.29
CA THR A 197 17.38 3.63 -13.99
C THR A 197 18.27 4.86 -13.76
N GLY A 198 19.52 4.65 -13.35
CA GLY A 198 20.47 5.72 -13.06
C GLY A 198 19.93 6.81 -12.11
N ASP A 199 20.38 8.04 -12.30
CA ASP A 199 20.07 9.18 -11.42
C ASP A 199 18.56 9.45 -11.31
N ASP A 200 17.79 9.17 -12.35
CA ASP A 200 16.34 9.38 -12.37
C ASP A 200 15.63 8.48 -11.37
N PHE A 201 16.03 7.21 -11.29
CA PHE A 201 15.49 6.27 -10.31
C PHE A 201 15.83 6.72 -8.89
N LEU A 202 17.09 7.07 -8.64
CA LEU A 202 17.54 7.43 -7.30
C LEU A 202 16.92 8.74 -6.81
N ARG A 203 16.76 9.72 -7.72
CA ARG A 203 16.02 10.96 -7.44
C ARG A 203 14.57 10.68 -7.08
N ALA A 204 13.85 9.89 -7.89
CA ALA A 204 12.47 9.54 -7.61
C ALA A 204 12.32 8.76 -6.29
N TRP A 205 13.22 7.83 -6.01
CA TRP A 205 13.21 7.08 -4.74
C TRP A 205 13.41 8.03 -3.56
N TRP A 206 14.37 8.95 -3.66
CA TRP A 206 14.65 9.92 -2.60
C TRP A 206 13.52 10.92 -2.37
N ASP A 207 12.87 11.38 -3.43
CA ASP A 207 11.65 12.18 -3.34
C ASP A 207 10.57 11.47 -2.51
N THR A 208 10.36 10.16 -2.73
CA THR A 208 9.39 9.39 -1.93
C THR A 208 9.80 9.20 -0.47
N VAL A 209 11.10 9.07 -0.19
CA VAL A 209 11.64 8.99 1.19
C VAL A 209 11.40 10.31 1.93
N ARG A 210 11.69 11.45 1.31
CA ARG A 210 11.46 12.78 1.89
C ARG A 210 9.98 13.06 2.11
N CYS A 211 9.14 12.77 1.11
CA CYS A 211 7.69 12.88 1.21
C CYS A 211 7.16 12.06 2.40
N HIS A 212 7.59 10.80 2.52
CA HIS A 212 7.19 9.93 3.62
C HIS A 212 7.60 10.49 4.99
N PHE A 213 8.84 10.99 5.11
CA PHE A 213 9.33 11.56 6.36
C PHE A 213 8.49 12.75 6.85
N VAL A 214 8.18 13.69 5.94
CA VAL A 214 7.36 14.86 6.28
C VAL A 214 5.93 14.44 6.63
N LEU A 215 5.35 13.48 5.90
CA LEU A 215 4.04 12.93 6.24
C LEU A 215 4.03 12.27 7.62
N TRP A 216 5.05 11.47 7.93
CA TRP A 216 5.14 10.77 9.22
C TRP A 216 5.23 11.73 10.40
N THR A 217 6.12 12.73 10.32
CA THR A 217 6.29 13.75 11.36
C THR A 217 5.06 14.63 11.55
N ASN A 218 4.19 14.70 10.54
CA ASN A 218 2.88 15.38 10.59
C ASN A 218 1.70 14.43 10.82
N GLY A 219 1.96 13.21 11.32
CA GLY A 219 0.94 12.29 11.80
C GLY A 219 0.27 11.42 10.75
N VAL A 220 0.75 11.38 9.51
CA VAL A 220 0.28 10.46 8.46
C VAL A 220 1.26 9.30 8.33
N ARG A 221 0.84 8.08 8.67
CA ARG A 221 1.67 6.87 8.57
C ARG A 221 1.24 6.05 7.36
N HIS A 222 2.15 5.81 6.41
CA HIS A 222 1.85 5.10 5.16
C HIS A 222 1.66 3.60 5.36
N ARG A 223 2.57 2.94 6.10
CA ARG A 223 2.54 1.51 6.50
C ARG A 223 2.65 0.46 5.39
N ASP A 224 2.62 0.85 4.12
CA ASP A 224 2.78 -0.09 3.00
C ASP A 224 3.80 0.42 1.96
N VAL A 225 5.03 0.67 2.41
CA VAL A 225 6.13 1.01 1.51
C VAL A 225 6.52 -0.23 0.71
N SER A 226 6.38 -0.17 -0.62
CA SER A 226 6.66 -1.28 -1.53
C SER A 226 6.99 -0.75 -2.94
N PRO A 227 7.63 -1.54 -3.83
CA PRO A 227 7.99 -1.06 -5.17
C PRO A 227 6.79 -0.64 -6.02
N SER A 228 5.61 -1.23 -5.80
CA SER A 228 4.39 -0.86 -6.52
C SER A 228 3.78 0.47 -6.07
N ASN A 229 4.15 0.93 -4.88
CA ASN A 229 3.62 2.14 -4.25
C ASN A 229 4.58 3.33 -4.39
N LEU A 230 5.78 3.11 -4.94
CA LEU A 230 6.68 4.17 -5.38
C LEU A 230 6.48 4.36 -6.88
N MET A 231 6.12 5.56 -7.27
CA MET A 231 5.81 5.92 -8.65
C MET A 231 6.54 7.20 -9.04
N TYR A 232 6.39 7.64 -10.28
CA TYR A 232 6.88 8.92 -10.73
C TYR A 232 5.94 9.57 -11.74
N ARG A 233 6.18 10.86 -11.96
CA ARG A 233 5.64 11.64 -13.07
C ARG A 233 6.73 12.53 -13.66
N ILE A 234 6.46 13.08 -14.84
CA ILE A 234 7.34 14.06 -15.49
C ILE A 234 6.67 15.43 -15.41
N VAL A 235 7.38 16.41 -14.84
CA VAL A 235 6.95 17.82 -14.77
C VAL A 235 8.05 18.66 -15.39
N ASP A 236 7.74 19.40 -16.46
CA ASP A 236 8.70 20.25 -17.18
C ASP A 236 10.00 19.52 -17.58
N GLY A 237 9.87 18.25 -17.99
CA GLY A 237 11.00 17.39 -18.36
C GLY A 237 11.77 16.79 -17.18
N MET A 238 11.37 17.07 -15.93
CA MET A 238 12.01 16.56 -14.72
C MET A 238 11.22 15.40 -14.12
N ILE A 239 11.95 14.38 -13.66
CA ILE A 239 11.40 13.26 -12.91
C ILE A 239 11.06 13.71 -11.49
N VAL A 240 9.82 13.47 -11.08
CA VAL A 240 9.29 13.74 -9.74
C VAL A 240 8.80 12.43 -9.15
N GLY A 241 9.42 11.97 -8.06
CA GLY A 241 8.99 10.77 -7.34
C GLY A 241 7.68 11.01 -6.60
N VAL A 242 6.80 10.01 -6.57
CA VAL A 242 5.47 10.08 -5.97
C VAL A 242 5.25 8.87 -5.07
N LEU A 243 4.95 9.11 -3.79
CA LEU A 243 4.50 8.06 -2.87
C LEU A 243 2.99 7.83 -3.10
N ASN A 244 2.60 6.63 -3.49
CA ASN A 244 1.23 6.28 -3.89
C ASN A 244 0.60 5.21 -2.98
N ASP A 245 -0.73 5.06 -3.08
CA ASP A 245 -1.56 4.07 -2.37
C ASP A 245 -1.66 4.26 -0.84
N PHE A 246 -2.55 5.17 -0.44
CA PHE A 246 -2.79 5.51 0.98
C PHE A 246 -3.92 4.68 1.60
N ASP A 247 -4.37 3.59 0.97
CA ASP A 247 -5.42 2.71 1.49
C ASP A 247 -5.11 2.11 2.86
N LEU A 248 -3.83 1.78 3.09
CA LEU A 248 -3.37 1.19 4.34
C LEU A 248 -2.84 2.21 5.34
N ALA A 249 -2.87 3.49 4.97
CA ALA A 249 -2.38 4.56 5.82
C ALA A 249 -3.31 4.81 7.03
N SER A 250 -2.77 5.52 8.01
CA SER A 250 -3.48 5.90 9.23
C SER A 250 -3.04 7.26 9.74
N LEU A 251 -3.93 7.97 10.43
CA LEU A 251 -3.57 9.14 11.22
C LEU A 251 -3.06 8.71 12.60
N GLY A 252 -2.02 9.37 13.11
CA GLY A 252 -1.52 9.19 14.47
C GLY A 252 -2.67 9.33 15.47
N ASP A 253 -2.71 8.42 16.45
CA ASP A 253 -3.64 8.31 17.60
C ASP A 253 -4.59 7.10 17.60
N GLY A 254 -4.56 6.26 16.57
CA GLY A 254 -5.21 4.94 16.60
C GLY A 254 -4.34 3.84 17.22
N VAL A 255 -4.88 3.06 18.17
CA VAL A 255 -4.30 1.80 18.71
C VAL A 255 -4.25 0.68 17.64
N THR A 256 -4.30 0.99 16.35
CA THR A 256 -4.24 0.01 15.26
C THR A 256 -2.80 -0.36 14.89
N GLY A 257 -1.91 -0.46 15.89
CA GLY A 257 -0.56 -1.00 15.73
C GLY A 257 -0.52 -2.53 15.60
N THR A 258 -1.68 -3.18 15.57
CA THR A 258 -1.83 -4.65 15.56
C THR A 258 -2.30 -5.21 14.21
N GLU A 259 -2.55 -4.34 13.24
CA GLU A 259 -2.98 -4.79 11.91
C GLU A 259 -1.77 -5.21 11.08
N ARG A 260 -1.84 -6.41 10.50
CA ARG A 260 -0.88 -6.99 9.56
C ARG A 260 -0.93 -6.24 8.21
N THR A 261 -0.60 -4.96 8.22
CA THR A 261 -0.52 -4.10 7.03
C THR A 261 0.91 -4.08 6.52
N GLY A 262 1.09 -4.25 5.22
CA GLY A 262 2.40 -4.20 4.58
C GLY A 262 2.63 -5.38 3.65
N THR A 263 3.52 -5.16 2.68
CA THR A 263 3.92 -6.18 1.72
C THR A 263 5.11 -6.97 2.27
N VAL A 264 4.90 -8.24 2.63
CA VAL A 264 5.80 -9.09 3.45
C VAL A 264 7.31 -8.95 3.15
N PRO A 265 7.79 -9.05 1.89
CA PRO A 265 9.22 -8.90 1.59
C PRO A 265 9.83 -7.55 2.01
N PHE A 266 9.02 -6.49 2.02
CA PHE A 266 9.45 -5.12 2.27
C PHE A 266 9.23 -4.68 3.72
N MET A 267 8.44 -5.41 4.51
CA MET A 267 8.28 -5.12 5.94
C MET A 267 9.62 -5.25 6.68
N ALA A 268 9.86 -4.38 7.66
CA ALA A 268 11.05 -4.45 8.51
C ALA A 268 11.17 -5.81 9.22
N LEU A 269 12.39 -6.24 9.54
CA LEU A 269 12.64 -7.52 10.22
C LEU A 269 11.84 -7.69 11.52
N ASP A 270 11.67 -6.62 12.28
CA ASP A 270 10.94 -6.65 13.56
C ASP A 270 9.45 -6.87 13.36
N LEU A 271 8.88 -6.35 12.27
CA LEU A 271 7.48 -6.55 11.90
C LEU A 271 7.18 -7.95 11.33
N LEU A 272 8.21 -8.74 11.06
CA LEU A 272 8.09 -10.12 10.59
C LEU A 272 8.25 -11.16 11.72
N SER A 273 8.39 -10.71 12.97
CA SER A 273 8.49 -11.57 14.16
C SER A 273 7.13 -12.13 14.61
N ASP A 274 7.15 -13.23 15.37
CA ASP A 274 5.93 -13.77 15.98
C ASP A 274 5.24 -12.75 16.91
N GLU A 275 6.02 -11.94 17.63
CA GLU A 275 5.52 -10.84 18.45
C GLU A 275 4.74 -9.83 17.61
N ALA A 276 5.28 -9.41 16.47
CA ALA A 276 4.61 -8.49 15.56
C ALA A 276 3.35 -9.10 14.96
N LEU A 277 3.39 -10.40 14.61
CA LEU A 277 2.22 -11.12 14.10
C LEU A 277 1.10 -11.25 15.15
N ARG A 278 1.42 -11.20 16.44
CA ARG A 278 0.44 -11.11 17.54
C ARG A 278 0.00 -9.66 17.84
N GLY A 279 0.52 -8.67 17.11
CA GLY A 279 0.22 -7.26 17.33
C GLY A 279 0.92 -6.66 18.55
N GLU A 280 1.99 -7.28 19.03
CA GLU A 280 2.70 -6.84 20.24
C GLU A 280 3.79 -5.78 19.94
N VAL A 281 4.11 -5.59 18.66
CA VAL A 281 5.13 -4.63 18.20
C VAL A 281 4.45 -3.36 17.70
N LYS A 282 4.79 -2.22 18.32
CA LYS A 282 4.32 -0.91 17.88
C LYS A 282 5.01 -0.56 16.56
N HIS A 283 4.24 -0.13 15.55
CA HIS A 283 4.82 0.37 14.30
C HIS A 283 5.48 1.73 14.50
N LEU A 284 6.80 1.82 14.29
CA LEU A 284 7.63 3.01 14.44
C LEU A 284 8.16 3.49 13.07
N TYR A 285 8.73 4.70 13.03
CA TYR A 285 9.26 5.28 11.79
C TYR A 285 10.36 4.41 11.17
N GLU A 286 11.23 3.84 12.02
CA GLU A 286 12.32 2.94 11.63
C GLU A 286 11.84 1.75 10.78
N HIS A 287 10.61 1.28 11.00
CA HIS A 287 10.09 0.16 10.21
C HIS A 287 9.83 0.58 8.76
N ASP A 288 9.23 1.74 8.53
CA ASP A 288 9.00 2.25 7.18
C ASP A 288 10.34 2.69 6.54
N ALA A 289 11.28 3.23 7.34
CA ALA A 289 12.63 3.58 6.88
C ALA A 289 13.39 2.33 6.39
N GLU A 290 13.35 1.24 7.15
CA GLU A 290 13.91 -0.05 6.74
C GLU A 290 13.24 -0.56 5.45
N SER A 291 11.92 -0.39 5.31
CA SER A 291 11.18 -0.76 4.10
C SER A 291 11.69 -0.06 2.84
N PHE A 292 12.02 1.23 2.89
CA PHE A 292 12.58 1.94 1.74
C PHE A 292 13.93 1.36 1.28
N ILE A 293 14.77 0.91 2.22
CA ILE A 293 16.05 0.26 1.91
C ILE A 293 15.82 -1.12 1.29
N TRP A 294 14.83 -1.87 1.78
CA TRP A 294 14.42 -3.13 1.14
C TRP A 294 13.88 -2.92 -0.27
N VAL A 295 13.13 -1.85 -0.52
CA VAL A 295 12.66 -1.49 -1.87
C VAL A 295 13.83 -1.15 -2.78
N LEU A 296 14.79 -0.33 -2.32
CA LEU A 296 15.99 0.01 -3.07
C LEU A 296 16.78 -1.25 -3.45
N THR A 297 17.04 -2.12 -2.47
CA THR A 297 17.76 -3.40 -2.67
C THR A 297 17.01 -4.30 -3.66
N TRP A 298 15.69 -4.40 -3.50
CA TRP A 298 14.87 -5.24 -4.36
C TRP A 298 14.92 -4.78 -5.81
N ILE A 299 14.70 -3.48 -6.06
CA ILE A 299 14.68 -2.95 -7.41
C ILE A 299 16.05 -3.15 -8.07
N SER A 300 17.13 -2.84 -7.36
CA SER A 300 18.51 -2.98 -7.87
C SER A 300 18.88 -4.40 -8.28
N LEU A 301 18.26 -5.42 -7.67
CA LEU A 301 18.54 -6.84 -7.94
C LEU A 301 17.53 -7.51 -8.87
N ARG A 302 16.39 -6.87 -9.12
CA ARG A 302 15.24 -7.48 -9.80
C ARG A 302 14.85 -6.80 -11.10
N TYR A 303 15.33 -5.59 -11.33
CA TYR A 303 15.00 -4.79 -12.50
C TYR A 303 16.27 -4.32 -13.19
N GLY A 304 16.26 -4.33 -14.51
CA GLY A 304 17.33 -3.78 -15.33
C GLY A 304 16.74 -3.27 -16.64
N ASP A 305 17.21 -2.12 -17.12
CA ASP A 305 16.62 -1.42 -18.28
C ASP A 305 15.09 -1.25 -18.17
N GLY A 306 14.60 -0.94 -16.97
CA GLY A 306 13.16 -0.72 -16.70
C GLY A 306 12.29 -1.98 -16.74
N GLN A 307 12.89 -3.18 -16.83
CA GLN A 307 12.16 -4.45 -16.96
C GLN A 307 12.54 -5.44 -15.85
N PRO A 308 11.60 -6.31 -15.41
CA PRO A 308 11.92 -7.41 -14.50
C PRO A 308 12.97 -8.34 -15.10
N MET A 309 14.03 -8.59 -14.36
CA MET A 309 15.09 -9.52 -14.74
C MET A 309 14.61 -10.97 -14.67
N LYS A 310 15.20 -11.83 -15.50
CA LYS A 310 14.96 -13.29 -15.44
C LYS A 310 15.53 -13.93 -14.17
N ASN A 311 16.51 -13.30 -13.54
CA ASN A 311 17.08 -13.81 -12.30
C ASN A 311 16.04 -13.71 -11.17
N LYS A 312 15.73 -14.87 -10.60
CA LYS A 312 14.73 -15.06 -9.54
C LYS A 312 15.35 -14.94 -8.16
N ALA A 313 16.56 -14.39 -8.03
CA ALA A 313 17.13 -14.04 -6.74
C ALA A 313 16.08 -13.22 -5.97
N LEU A 314 15.75 -13.60 -4.74
CA LEU A 314 14.66 -13.07 -3.91
C LEU A 314 13.21 -13.51 -4.24
N ASP A 315 12.91 -14.23 -5.33
CA ASP A 315 11.53 -14.73 -5.61
C ASP A 315 10.95 -15.57 -4.49
N LYS A 316 11.82 -16.35 -3.83
CA LYS A 316 11.42 -17.19 -2.69
C LYS A 316 10.82 -16.36 -1.55
N TRP A 317 11.10 -15.05 -1.47
CA TRP A 317 10.53 -14.18 -0.43
C TRP A 317 9.06 -13.88 -0.68
N LEU A 318 8.59 -13.94 -1.93
CA LEU A 318 7.20 -13.64 -2.31
C LEU A 318 6.20 -14.75 -1.93
N ILE A 319 6.70 -15.98 -1.71
CA ILE A 319 5.86 -17.18 -1.56
C ILE A 319 5.94 -17.80 -0.17
N VAL A 320 6.75 -17.25 0.73
CA VAL A 320 6.91 -17.75 2.10
C VAL A 320 6.11 -16.89 3.07
N ASP A 321 5.80 -17.46 4.25
CA ASP A 321 5.19 -16.70 5.33
C ASP A 321 6.15 -15.65 5.92
N ALA A 322 5.62 -14.79 6.79
CA ALA A 322 6.36 -13.67 7.36
C ALA A 322 7.59 -14.10 8.16
N VAL A 323 7.49 -15.15 8.99
CA VAL A 323 8.59 -15.62 9.83
C VAL A 323 9.70 -16.22 8.97
N THR A 324 9.33 -17.07 8.01
CA THR A 324 10.28 -17.62 7.05
C THR A 324 10.91 -16.52 6.17
N CYS A 325 10.17 -15.47 5.82
CA CYS A 325 10.71 -14.30 5.12
C CYS A 325 11.77 -13.58 5.96
N ARG A 326 11.51 -13.39 7.26
CA ARG A 326 12.46 -12.80 8.22
C ARG A 326 13.77 -13.56 8.27
N GLU A 327 13.72 -14.89 8.32
CA GLU A 327 14.91 -15.74 8.32
C GLU A 327 15.74 -15.53 7.05
N LYS A 328 15.10 -15.56 5.88
CA LYS A 328 15.77 -15.33 4.59
C LYS A 328 16.39 -13.94 4.48
N LYS A 329 15.70 -12.92 4.97
CA LYS A 329 16.20 -11.53 5.04
C LYS A 329 17.41 -11.43 5.97
N SER A 330 17.35 -12.10 7.12
CA SER A 330 18.45 -12.14 8.09
C SER A 330 19.69 -12.83 7.52
N ASP A 331 19.51 -13.94 6.81
CA ASP A 331 20.59 -14.66 6.12
C ASP A 331 21.21 -13.84 4.99
N PHE A 332 20.37 -13.09 4.26
CA PHE A 332 20.83 -12.15 3.23
C PHE A 332 21.64 -11.00 3.84
N LEU A 333 21.17 -10.39 4.94
CA LEU A 333 21.90 -9.32 5.63
C LEU A 333 23.27 -9.75 6.13
N ARG A 334 23.41 -10.97 6.66
CA ARG A 334 24.72 -11.51 7.08
C ARG A 334 25.74 -11.59 5.94
N GLN A 335 25.27 -11.65 4.70
CA GLN A 335 26.09 -11.70 3.49
C GLN A 335 26.23 -10.31 2.83
N SER A 336 25.59 -9.27 3.37
CA SER A 336 25.51 -7.95 2.75
C SER A 336 26.88 -7.26 2.60
N GLY A 337 27.83 -7.50 3.50
CA GLY A 337 29.19 -6.95 3.41
C GLY A 337 29.98 -7.38 2.15
N GLY A 338 29.58 -8.46 1.48
CA GLY A 338 30.15 -8.91 0.20
C GLY A 338 29.15 -8.91 -0.95
N LEU A 339 28.10 -8.08 -0.88
CA LEU A 339 26.98 -8.12 -1.83
C LEU A 339 27.41 -7.80 -3.27
N LEU A 340 28.30 -6.82 -3.47
CA LEU A 340 28.80 -6.42 -4.79
C LEU A 340 29.61 -7.51 -5.49
N ASP A 341 30.33 -8.33 -4.73
CA ASP A 341 31.13 -9.44 -5.26
C ASP A 341 30.30 -10.74 -5.39
N ASN A 342 29.05 -10.75 -4.91
CA ASN A 342 28.23 -11.95 -4.86
C ASN A 342 27.57 -12.23 -6.21
N LYS A 343 28.14 -13.17 -6.96
CA LYS A 343 27.64 -13.61 -8.28
C LYS A 343 26.19 -14.14 -8.27
N ASN A 344 25.61 -14.47 -7.11
CA ASN A 344 24.20 -14.87 -7.01
C ASN A 344 23.24 -13.68 -7.07
N TYR A 345 23.72 -12.47 -6.79
CA TYR A 345 22.94 -11.23 -6.74
C TYR A 345 23.55 -10.16 -7.66
N PRO A 346 23.68 -10.42 -8.97
CA PRO A 346 24.14 -9.39 -9.90
C PRO A 346 23.11 -8.25 -9.95
N PRO A 347 23.56 -6.98 -9.94
CA PRO A 347 22.67 -5.85 -10.15
C PRO A 347 22.05 -5.93 -11.55
N GLY A 348 20.86 -5.38 -11.70
CA GLY A 348 20.30 -5.13 -13.01
C GLY A 348 20.99 -3.95 -13.69
N LYS A 349 20.97 -3.97 -15.02
CA LYS A 349 21.59 -2.92 -15.83
C LYS A 349 20.97 -1.56 -15.52
N GLY A 350 21.82 -0.58 -15.16
CA GLY A 350 21.41 0.75 -14.74
C GLY A 350 21.11 0.87 -13.23
N HIS A 351 21.38 -0.18 -12.45
CA HIS A 351 21.26 -0.20 -10.99
C HIS A 351 22.53 -0.66 -10.26
N GLU A 352 23.66 -0.73 -10.95
CA GLU A 352 24.95 -1.09 -10.37
C GLU A 352 25.29 -0.19 -9.18
N TYR A 353 25.22 1.13 -9.42
CA TYR A 353 25.47 2.14 -8.41
C TYR A 353 24.41 2.16 -7.28
N HIS A 354 23.15 1.84 -7.60
CA HIS A 354 22.09 1.72 -6.60
C HIS A 354 22.31 0.55 -5.64
N LEU A 355 22.94 -0.53 -6.12
CA LEU A 355 23.30 -1.67 -5.28
C LEU A 355 24.43 -1.32 -4.31
N GLU A 356 25.39 -0.48 -4.72
CA GLU A 356 26.44 0.04 -3.84
C GLU A 356 25.85 0.84 -2.67
N ILE A 357 24.91 1.75 -2.98
CA ILE A 357 24.18 2.51 -1.95
C ILE A 357 23.35 1.58 -1.06
N ALA A 358 22.61 0.64 -1.66
CA ALA A 358 21.82 -0.32 -0.91
C ALA A 358 22.69 -1.14 0.06
N GLN A 359 23.90 -1.54 -0.36
CA GLN A 359 24.83 -2.27 0.48
C GLN A 359 25.22 -1.48 1.74
N ALA A 360 25.56 -0.19 1.59
CA ALA A 360 25.88 0.67 2.72
C ALA A 360 24.72 0.75 3.72
N TYR A 361 23.48 0.93 3.23
CA TYR A 361 22.29 0.93 4.06
C TYR A 361 22.01 -0.41 4.74
N LEU A 362 22.18 -1.53 4.03
CA LEU A 362 21.99 -2.89 4.58
C LEU A 362 23.01 -3.19 5.69
N MET A 363 24.25 -2.74 5.55
CA MET A 363 25.26 -2.87 6.60
C MET A 363 24.87 -2.09 7.86
N SER A 364 24.31 -0.89 7.72
CA SER A 364 23.78 -0.15 8.87
C SER A 364 22.58 -0.84 9.51
N ILE A 365 21.64 -1.40 8.73
CA ILE A 365 20.54 -2.23 9.25
C ILE A 365 21.12 -3.41 10.06
N GLN A 366 22.14 -4.10 9.54
CA GLN A 366 22.78 -5.22 10.22
C GLN A 366 23.36 -4.81 11.58
N LEU A 367 24.03 -3.65 11.67
CA LEU A 367 24.58 -3.12 12.92
C LEU A 367 23.48 -2.76 13.93
N ILE A 368 22.38 -2.16 13.46
CA ILE A 368 21.23 -1.80 14.31
C ILE A 368 20.60 -3.05 14.94
N HIS A 369 20.35 -4.08 14.13
CA HIS A 369 19.79 -5.34 14.61
C HIS A 369 20.76 -6.11 15.50
N ALA A 370 22.07 -6.07 15.23
CA ALA A 370 23.08 -6.67 16.10
C ALA A 370 23.12 -5.99 17.49
N ALA A 371 23.10 -4.66 17.55
CA ALA A 371 23.08 -3.91 18.80
C ALA A 371 21.81 -4.18 19.63
N SER A 372 20.66 -4.39 18.98
CA SER A 372 19.41 -4.77 19.64
C SER A 372 19.50 -6.14 20.32
N LEU A 373 20.24 -7.09 19.74
CA LEU A 373 20.51 -8.41 20.32
C LEU A 373 21.53 -8.38 21.48
N GLU A 374 22.46 -7.41 21.46
CA GLU A 374 23.49 -7.23 22.49
C GLU A 374 23.04 -6.37 23.68
N ALA A 375 21.97 -5.58 23.54
CA ALA A 375 21.35 -4.85 24.63
C ALA A 375 21.07 -5.79 25.82
N PRO A 376 21.47 -5.43 27.05
CA PRO A 376 21.75 -6.40 28.10
C PRO A 376 20.57 -7.32 28.41
N ARG A 377 20.89 -8.62 28.53
CA ARG A 377 20.05 -9.71 29.10
C ARG A 377 19.46 -9.41 30.50
N GLN A 378 19.62 -8.21 31.04
CA GLN A 378 18.99 -7.75 32.28
C GLN A 378 17.47 -7.53 32.14
N SER A 379 16.93 -7.35 30.92
CA SER A 379 15.47 -7.22 30.72
C SER A 379 14.70 -8.55 30.76
N ARG A 380 15.38 -9.70 30.63
CA ARG A 380 14.75 -11.02 30.76
C ARG A 380 14.46 -11.41 32.22
N VAL A 381 15.16 -10.81 33.19
CA VAL A 381 14.87 -10.97 34.63
C VAL A 381 13.72 -10.04 35.08
N ALA A 382 13.51 -8.91 34.38
CA ALA A 382 12.39 -8.00 34.64
C ALA A 382 11.01 -8.54 34.23
N LYS A 383 10.93 -9.70 33.55
CA LYS A 383 9.66 -10.42 33.32
C LYS A 383 9.02 -10.96 34.62
N HIS A 384 9.69 -10.86 35.78
CA HIS A 384 9.13 -11.27 37.08
C HIS A 384 8.87 -10.11 38.05
N THR A 385 9.12 -8.85 37.68
CA THR A 385 8.99 -7.70 38.61
C THR A 385 8.09 -6.56 38.12
N GLY A 386 7.32 -6.74 37.05
CA GLY A 386 6.25 -5.80 36.68
C GLY A 386 6.70 -4.39 36.23
N LEU A 387 7.99 -4.12 36.13
CA LEU A 387 8.53 -2.85 35.62
C LEU A 387 9.16 -3.03 34.23
N LYS A 388 8.35 -2.93 33.18
CA LYS A 388 8.87 -2.56 31.85
C LYS A 388 9.15 -1.06 31.88
N LYS A 389 10.41 -0.65 32.07
CA LYS A 389 10.85 0.66 31.58
C LYS A 389 10.82 0.57 30.05
N SER A 390 9.73 1.01 29.43
CA SER A 390 9.71 1.18 27.98
C SER A 390 10.72 2.29 27.66
N MET A 391 11.79 1.97 26.92
CA MET A 391 12.57 3.03 26.28
C MET A 391 11.60 3.80 25.38
N GLU A 392 11.59 5.12 25.50
CA GLU A 392 10.84 5.95 24.57
C GLU A 392 11.36 5.71 23.15
N PRO A 393 10.47 5.63 22.15
CA PRO A 393 10.91 5.46 20.77
C PRO A 393 11.80 6.62 20.35
N GLU A 394 12.86 6.33 19.58
CA GLU A 394 13.72 7.35 19.00
C GLU A 394 12.88 8.33 18.16
N LYS A 395 13.27 9.61 18.16
CA LYS A 395 12.59 10.63 17.36
C LYS A 395 12.79 10.34 15.87
N PRO A 396 11.76 10.57 15.01
CA PRO A 396 11.87 10.30 13.57
C PRO A 396 13.09 10.95 12.92
N GLU A 397 13.47 12.17 13.31
CA GLU A 397 14.63 12.90 12.79
C GLU A 397 15.94 12.14 13.05
N THR A 398 16.09 11.57 14.25
CA THR A 398 17.26 10.78 14.64
C THR A 398 17.32 9.49 13.84
N VAL A 399 16.18 8.81 13.69
CA VAL A 399 16.08 7.59 12.89
C VAL A 399 16.37 7.89 11.41
N PHE A 400 15.81 8.96 10.85
CA PHE A 400 16.04 9.37 9.46
C PHE A 400 17.52 9.57 9.18
N LYS A 401 18.21 10.31 10.06
CA LYS A 401 19.64 10.55 9.93
C LYS A 401 20.44 9.25 9.98
N LYS A 402 20.14 8.39 10.96
CA LYS A 402 20.80 7.10 11.19
C LYS A 402 20.63 6.12 10.02
N PHE A 403 19.45 6.10 9.39
CA PHE A 403 19.13 5.16 8.31
C PHE A 403 19.56 5.66 6.94
N PHE A 404 19.44 6.96 6.66
CA PHE A 404 19.62 7.48 5.30
C PHE A 404 20.84 8.37 5.13
N ILE A 405 21.21 9.16 6.15
CA ILE A 405 22.29 10.14 6.04
C ILE A 405 23.64 9.55 6.45
N ASP A 406 23.74 9.06 7.70
CA ASP A 406 24.99 8.57 8.30
C ASP A 406 25.66 7.40 7.53
N PRO A 407 24.91 6.48 6.86
CA PRO A 407 25.54 5.34 6.17
C PRO A 407 26.30 5.69 4.88
N ILE A 408 26.05 6.86 4.28
CA ILE A 408 26.64 7.24 3.00
C ILE A 408 27.71 8.32 3.24
N ASP A 409 28.87 8.17 2.61
CA ASP A 409 29.93 9.20 2.61
C ASP A 409 29.41 10.52 2.01
N ASN A 410 29.72 11.65 2.65
CA ASN A 410 29.39 12.99 2.15
C ASN A 410 29.76 13.20 0.67
N LYS A 411 30.85 12.63 0.16
CA LYS A 411 31.22 12.78 -1.26
C LYS A 411 30.25 12.05 -2.20
N VAL A 412 29.77 10.88 -1.78
CA VAL A 412 28.79 10.07 -2.50
C VAL A 412 27.43 10.77 -2.45
N TRP A 413 27.08 11.32 -1.28
CA TRP A 413 25.93 12.20 -1.09
C TRP A 413 25.98 13.42 -2.03
N GLU A 414 27.10 14.13 -2.04
CA GLU A 414 27.29 15.34 -2.84
C GLU A 414 27.29 15.06 -4.34
N SER A 415 27.78 13.89 -4.81
CA SER A 415 27.77 13.54 -6.23
C SER A 415 26.41 13.09 -6.75
N VAL A 416 25.57 12.49 -5.89
CA VAL A 416 24.27 11.92 -6.28
C VAL A 416 23.14 12.90 -6.09
N PHE A 417 23.14 13.59 -4.97
CA PHE A 417 22.07 14.47 -4.53
C PHE A 417 22.47 15.93 -4.69
N VAL A 418 23.30 16.23 -5.71
CA VAL A 418 23.78 17.59 -6.02
C VAL A 418 22.62 18.58 -6.02
N GLY A 419 22.65 19.56 -5.12
CA GLY A 419 21.60 20.58 -4.99
C GLY A 419 20.38 20.19 -4.16
N GLN A 420 20.27 18.93 -3.71
CA GLN A 420 19.27 18.47 -2.74
C GLN A 420 19.89 18.49 -1.34
N CYS A 421 19.51 19.50 -0.54
CA CYS A 421 20.07 19.69 0.79
C CYS A 421 19.29 18.87 1.83
N TRP A 422 19.97 17.99 2.57
CA TRP A 422 19.40 17.25 3.71
C TRP A 422 18.76 18.18 4.77
N ALA A 423 19.24 19.42 4.85
CA ALA A 423 18.71 20.46 5.74
C ALA A 423 17.33 21.00 5.34
N LYS A 424 16.80 20.67 4.15
CA LYS A 424 15.43 21.04 3.77
C LYS A 424 14.38 20.14 4.44
N ALA A 425 14.73 18.89 4.73
CA ALA A 425 13.85 17.89 5.32
C ALA A 425 13.80 17.95 6.87
N MET A 426 14.91 18.33 7.52
CA MET A 426 14.95 18.59 8.98
C MET A 426 14.53 20.00 9.28
#